data_AF-A0A818FZR9-F1
#
_entry.id   AF-A0A818FZR9-F1
#
_cell.length_a   1.000
_cell.length_b   1.000
_cell.length_c   1.000
_cell.angle_alpha   90.00
_cell.angle_beta   90.00
_cell.angle_gamma   90.00
#
_symmetry.space_group_name_H-M   'P 1'
#
loop_
_entity.id
_entity.type
_entity.pdbx_description
1 polymer ?
#
loop_
_entity_poly.entity_id
_entity_poly.type
_entity_poly.pdbx_seq_one_letter_code
_entity_poly.pdbx_strand_id
1 'polypeptide(L)'
;MVTNAPGQSAFNEVERRMAPLSHELSVLPYNYYGNDLDESGKTIDHALELRNFQRPVWSQLKIDNHPVVSKYIKPLLDDAEVVNEPENLLWSSEHIRQSQYLLQIVR
;
A
#
# COMPACT_ATOMS: atom_id res chain seq x y z
N MET A 1 10.98 -12.22 10.82
CA MET A 1 10.23 -11.97 9.58
C MET A 1 9.41 -13.21 9.27
N VAL A 2 8.09 -13.15 9.43
CA VAL A 2 7.20 -14.24 9.03
C VAL A 2 6.63 -13.84 7.68
N THR A 3 7.18 -14.39 6.60
CA THR A 3 6.55 -14.33 5.29
C THR A 3 5.46 -15.39 5.28
N ASN A 4 4.20 -14.99 5.37
CA ASN A 4 3.08 -15.92 5.33
C ASN A 4 3.13 -16.71 4.02
N ALA A 5 2.98 -18.03 4.11
CA ALA A 5 3.04 -18.92 2.95
C ALA A 5 1.88 -18.62 1.96
N PRO A 6 2.07 -18.83 0.65
CA PRO A 6 0.98 -18.71 -0.32
C PRO A 6 -0.23 -19.55 0.11
N GLY A 7 -1.40 -18.92 0.25
CA GLY A 7 -2.61 -19.55 0.80
C GLY A 7 -2.96 -19.13 2.23
N GLN A 8 -2.01 -18.56 2.98
CA GLN A 8 -2.30 -17.89 4.26
C GLN A 8 -2.69 -16.41 4.11
N SER A 9 -2.55 -15.82 2.91
CA SER A 9 -3.08 -14.49 2.60
C SER A 9 -4.58 -14.38 2.79
N ALA A 10 -5.30 -15.50 2.63
CA ALA A 10 -6.71 -15.65 2.98
C ALA A 10 -6.98 -15.44 4.46
N PHE A 11 -5.98 -15.30 5.34
CA PHE A 11 -6.14 -14.97 6.77
C PHE A 11 -5.52 -13.62 7.15
N ASN A 12 -4.75 -12.99 6.25
CA ASN A 12 -4.17 -11.67 6.49
C ASN A 12 -5.06 -10.58 5.87
N GLU A 13 -5.81 -9.86 6.71
CA GLU A 13 -6.70 -8.76 6.30
C GLU A 13 -5.98 -7.72 5.42
N VAL A 14 -4.70 -7.43 5.73
CA VAL A 14 -3.87 -6.48 4.99
C VAL A 14 -3.63 -6.97 3.56
N GLU A 15 -3.19 -8.23 3.40
CA GLU A 15 -2.89 -8.79 2.08
C GLU A 15 -4.13 -8.83 1.16
N ARG A 16 -5.33 -9.05 1.72
CA ARG A 16 -6.57 -9.01 0.93
C ARG A 16 -6.90 -7.62 0.40
N ARG A 17 -6.53 -6.56 1.13
CA ARG A 17 -6.67 -5.16 0.67
C ARG A 17 -5.52 -4.69 -0.20
N MET A 18 -4.39 -5.40 -0.21
CA MET A 18 -3.29 -5.12 -1.13
C MET A 18 -3.60 -5.50 -2.57
N ALA A 19 -4.53 -6.42 -2.84
CA ALA A 19 -4.87 -6.86 -4.21
C ALA A 19 -5.33 -5.72 -5.15
N PRO A 20 -6.30 -4.86 -4.80
CA PRO A 20 -6.63 -3.71 -5.65
C PRO A 20 -5.48 -2.69 -5.75
N LEU A 21 -4.67 -2.54 -4.70
CA LEU A 21 -3.54 -1.62 -4.70
C LEU A 21 -2.36 -2.10 -5.57
N SER A 22 -2.12 -3.41 -5.61
CA SER A 22 -1.07 -4.02 -6.43
C SER A 22 -1.45 -4.05 -7.92
N HIS A 23 -2.73 -4.23 -8.22
CA HIS A 23 -3.23 -4.14 -9.60
C HIS A 23 -2.89 -2.79 -10.23
N GLU A 24 -3.11 -1.69 -9.51
CA GLU A 24 -2.86 -0.34 -10.00
C GLU A 24 -1.37 -0.04 -10.23
N LEU A 25 -0.48 -0.67 -9.45
CA LEU A 25 0.96 -0.64 -9.72
C LEU A 25 1.34 -1.42 -10.98
N SER A 26 0.58 -2.47 -11.33
CA SER A 26 0.84 -3.31 -12.51
C SER A 26 0.40 -2.67 -13.83
N VAL A 27 -0.48 -1.67 -13.79
CA VAL A 27 -1.04 -0.99 -14.98
C VAL A 27 -0.30 0.33 -15.28
N LEU A 28 0.80 0.61 -14.58
CA LEU A 28 1.58 1.81 -14.85
C LEU A 28 2.16 1.80 -16.28
N PRO A 29 2.06 2.93 -17.01
CA PRO A 29 2.67 3.06 -18.34
C PRO A 29 4.15 2.73 -18.34
N TYR A 30 4.65 2.27 -19.50
CA TYR A 30 6.09 2.10 -19.69
C TYR A 30 6.82 3.41 -19.39
N ASN A 31 7.86 3.34 -18.56
CA ASN A 31 8.69 4.48 -18.17
C ASN A 31 7.94 5.57 -17.36
N TYR A 32 6.89 5.21 -16.61
CA TYR A 32 6.10 6.16 -15.80
C TYR A 32 6.92 6.96 -14.77
N TYR A 33 8.00 6.37 -14.25
CA TYR A 33 8.88 7.00 -13.26
C TYR A 33 10.24 7.47 -13.82
N GLY A 34 10.51 7.27 -15.11
CA GLY A 34 11.82 7.54 -15.70
C GLY A 34 12.73 6.31 -15.82
N ASN A 35 13.77 6.46 -16.64
CA ASN A 35 14.79 5.43 -16.91
C ASN A 35 16.05 5.73 -16.09
N ASP A 36 15.87 5.95 -14.80
CA ASP A 36 16.93 6.44 -13.91
C ASP A 36 17.58 5.30 -13.12
N LEU A 37 17.56 4.10 -13.71
CA LEU A 37 18.26 2.93 -13.22
C LEU A 37 19.52 2.71 -14.08
N ASP A 38 20.63 2.39 -13.43
CA ASP A 38 21.86 2.00 -14.12
C ASP A 38 21.74 0.60 -14.74
N GLU A 39 22.79 0.16 -15.44
CA GLU A 39 22.85 -1.17 -16.07
C GLU A 39 22.72 -2.33 -15.07
N SER A 40 22.89 -2.06 -13.77
CA SER A 40 22.72 -3.01 -12.66
C SER A 40 21.35 -2.89 -11.98
N GLY A 41 20.46 -2.01 -12.47
CA GLY A 41 19.14 -1.75 -11.90
C GLY A 41 19.16 -0.89 -10.64
N LYS A 42 20.24 -0.16 -10.36
CA LYS A 42 20.38 0.72 -9.20
C LYS A 42 20.02 2.16 -9.55
N THR A 43 19.40 2.85 -8.61
CA THR A 43 19.01 4.26 -8.76
C THR A 43 20.22 5.16 -9.02
N ILE A 44 20.17 5.89 -10.14
CA ILE A 44 21.16 6.90 -10.52
C ILE A 44 20.86 8.23 -9.82
N ASP A 45 19.58 8.62 -9.74
CA ASP A 45 19.12 9.86 -9.11
C ASP A 45 18.23 9.59 -7.89
N HIS A 46 18.85 9.59 -6.71
CA HIS A 46 18.14 9.43 -5.43
C HIS A 46 17.13 10.55 -5.15
N ALA A 47 17.35 11.76 -5.64
CA ALA A 47 16.42 12.87 -5.40
C ALA A 47 15.15 12.69 -6.23
N LEU A 48 15.28 12.22 -7.48
CA LEU A 48 14.15 11.90 -8.34
C LEU A 48 13.40 10.66 -7.85
N GLU A 49 14.11 9.63 -7.41
CA GLU A 49 13.53 8.45 -6.76
C GLU A 49 12.67 8.83 -5.56
N LEU A 50 13.19 9.67 -4.65
CA LEU A 50 12.44 10.15 -3.51
C LEU A 50 11.17 10.91 -3.93
N ARG A 51 11.27 11.72 -4.99
CA ARG A 51 10.15 12.46 -5.56
C ARG A 51 9.12 11.54 -6.22
N ASN A 52 9.56 10.43 -6.81
CA ASN A 52 8.70 9.40 -7.38
C ASN A 52 7.95 8.65 -6.28
N PHE A 53 8.62 8.30 -5.17
CA PHE A 53 7.98 7.71 -3.99
C PHE A 53 6.98 8.63 -3.30
N GLN A 54 7.16 9.95 -3.42
CA GLN A 54 6.20 10.95 -2.93
C GLN A 54 4.92 11.04 -3.76
N ARG A 55 4.85 10.40 -4.93
CA ARG A 55 3.67 10.40 -5.79
C ARG A 55 2.84 9.15 -5.56
N PRO A 56 1.82 9.19 -4.69
CA PRO A 56 0.98 8.04 -4.49
C PRO A 56 0.05 7.83 -5.69
N VAL A 57 0.26 6.73 -6.42
CA VAL A 57 -0.70 6.23 -7.42
C VAL A 57 -2.04 5.89 -6.75
N TRP A 58 -1.99 5.43 -5.50
CA TRP A 58 -3.16 4.98 -4.76
C TRP A 58 -4.14 6.09 -4.35
N SER A 59 -3.72 7.36 -4.27
CA SER A 59 -4.63 8.47 -3.92
C SER A 59 -5.77 8.68 -4.90
N GLN A 60 -5.66 8.13 -6.11
CA GLN A 60 -6.70 8.22 -7.15
C GLN A 60 -7.76 7.13 -6.99
N LEU A 61 -7.54 6.15 -6.10
CA LEU A 61 -8.38 4.98 -5.94
C LEU A 61 -9.50 5.18 -4.94
N LYS A 62 -10.58 4.45 -5.19
CA LYS A 62 -11.69 4.30 -4.26
C LYS A 62 -11.86 2.81 -3.94
N ILE A 63 -11.80 2.48 -2.67
CA ILE A 63 -12.06 1.13 -2.17
C ILE A 63 -13.42 1.18 -1.47
N ASP A 64 -14.37 0.37 -1.92
CA ASP A 64 -15.74 0.33 -1.39
C ASP A 64 -16.42 1.72 -1.34
N ASN A 65 -16.24 2.53 -2.38
CA ASN A 65 -16.68 3.94 -2.45
C ASN A 65 -16.03 4.91 -1.45
N HIS A 66 -15.02 4.47 -0.69
CA HIS A 66 -14.24 5.32 0.20
C HIS A 66 -12.91 5.73 -0.49
N PRO A 67 -12.53 7.01 -0.45
CA PRO A 67 -11.28 7.47 -1.06
C PRO A 67 -10.08 6.90 -0.30
N VAL A 68 -9.07 6.41 -1.04
CA VAL A 68 -7.82 5.93 -0.45
C VAL A 68 -6.94 7.13 -0.11
N VAL A 69 -6.57 7.25 1.17
CA VAL A 69 -5.61 8.26 1.64
C VAL A 69 -4.25 7.59 1.78
N SER A 70 -3.28 8.08 1.03
CA SER A 70 -1.90 7.60 1.08
C SER A 70 -0.96 8.77 1.37
N LYS A 71 -0.11 8.63 2.38
CA LYS A 71 0.87 9.63 2.76
C LYS A 71 2.26 9.04 2.62
N TYR A 72 3.16 9.79 1.98
CA TYR A 72 4.57 9.44 2.00
C TYR A 72 5.15 9.77 3.38
N ILE A 73 5.67 8.76 4.06
CA ILE A 73 6.38 8.91 5.34
C ILE A 73 7.86 8.84 5.02
N LYS A 74 8.61 9.91 5.34
CA LYS A 74 10.06 9.89 5.22
C LYS A 74 10.60 8.86 6.22
N PRO A 75 11.39 7.86 5.79
CA PRO A 75 12.09 7.02 6.74
C PRO A 75 13.03 7.92 7.56
N LEU A 76 12.82 7.99 8.87
CA LEU A 76 13.83 8.51 9.77
C LEU A 76 14.98 7.50 9.83
N LEU A 77 16.19 7.98 10.11
CA LEU A 77 17.44 7.20 10.08
C LEU A 77 17.49 6.02 11.06
N ASP A 78 16.60 6.04 12.05
CA ASP A 78 16.30 4.89 12.90
C ASP A 78 14.94 4.37 12.45
N ASP A 79 14.78 3.04 12.39
CA ASP A 79 13.54 2.32 12.11
C ASP A 79 12.43 2.77 13.09
N ALA A 80 11.91 3.97 12.88
CA ALA A 80 10.94 4.58 13.75
C ALA A 80 9.68 3.75 13.59
N GLU A 81 9.30 3.12 14.70
CA GLU A 81 8.05 2.39 14.88
C GLU A 81 6.98 3.07 14.03
N VAL A 82 6.53 2.37 12.98
CA VAL A 82 5.35 2.79 12.24
C VAL A 82 4.27 2.88 13.31
N VAL A 83 3.96 4.11 13.73
CA VAL A 83 2.88 4.37 14.68
C VAL A 83 1.61 4.02 13.91
N ASN A 84 1.23 2.75 13.98
CA ASN A 84 -0.12 2.35 13.62
C ASN A 84 -1.00 3.17 14.56
N GLU A 85 -1.83 4.04 13.99
CA GLU A 85 -2.90 4.65 14.77
C GLU A 85 -3.64 3.51 15.46
N PRO A 86 -3.95 3.63 16.76
CA PRO A 86 -4.58 2.56 17.50
C PRO A 86 -5.85 2.14 16.76
N GLU A 87 -5.94 0.86 16.41
CA GLU A 87 -7.11 0.31 15.72
C GLU A 87 -8.36 0.69 16.52
N ASN A 88 -9.22 1.50 15.91
CA ASN A 88 -10.50 1.84 16.51
C ASN A 88 -11.44 0.65 16.34
N LEU A 89 -11.34 -0.31 17.27
CA LEU A 89 -12.11 -1.55 17.28
C LEU A 89 -13.62 -1.30 17.26
N LEU A 90 -14.08 -0.19 17.85
CA LEU A 90 -15.49 0.19 17.84
C LEU A 90 -15.92 0.56 16.42
N TRP A 91 -15.14 1.44 15.78
CA TRP A 91 -15.37 1.84 14.40
C TRP A 91 -15.34 0.65 13.44
N SER A 92 -14.34 -0.25 13.58
CA SER A 92 -14.24 -1.42 12.71
C SER A 92 -15.40 -2.39 12.89
N SER A 93 -15.90 -2.59 14.11
CA SER A 93 -17.05 -3.47 14.37
C SER A 93 -18.36 -2.96 13.74
N GLU A 94 -18.51 -1.65 13.64
CA GLU A 94 -19.69 -0.99 13.05
C GLU A 94 -19.58 -0.92 11.52
N HIS A 95 -18.39 -0.60 11.00
CA HIS A 95 -18.19 -0.21 9.61
C HIS A 95 -17.44 -1.25 8.76
N ILE A 96 -16.98 -2.36 9.32
CA ILE A 96 -16.31 -3.43 8.55
C ILE A 96 -17.15 -4.70 8.59
N ARG A 97 -17.40 -5.27 7.42
CA ARG A 97 -17.91 -6.63 7.26
C ARG A 97 -16.81 -7.50 6.69
N GLN A 98 -16.41 -8.50 7.47
CA GLN A 98 -15.38 -9.46 7.08
C GLN A 98 -15.92 -10.90 7.07
N SER A 99 -15.51 -11.65 6.07
CA SER A 99 -15.69 -13.11 5.95
C SER A 99 -14.36 -13.73 5.52
N GLN A 100 -14.31 -15.05 5.30
CA GLN A 100 -13.09 -15.72 4.82
C GLN A 100 -12.58 -15.16 3.47
N TYR A 101 -13.48 -14.66 2.63
CA TYR A 101 -13.15 -14.24 1.26
C TYR A 101 -13.49 -12.78 0.95
N LEU A 102 -14.08 -12.05 1.91
CA LEU A 102 -14.55 -10.69 1.70
C LEU A 102 -14.14 -9.81 2.87
N LEU A 103 -13.65 -8.62 2.57
CA LEU A 103 -13.51 -7.53 3.53
C LEU A 103 -14.11 -6.30 2.86
N GLN A 104 -15.17 -5.74 3.45
CA GLN A 104 -15.90 -4.61 2.89
C GLN A 104 -16.08 -3.53 3.96
N ILE A 105 -15.84 -2.27 3.59
CA ILE A 105 -16.23 -1.11 4.39
C ILE A 105 -17.69 -0.81 4.09
N VAL A 106 -18.53 -0.90 5.12
CA VAL A 106 -19.97 -0.65 5.08
C VAL A 106 -20.25 0.68 5.75
N ARG A 107 -21.25 1.38 5.22
CA ARG A 107 -21.69 2.70 5.68
C ARG A 107 -22.53 2.61 6.94
#